data_AF-A0A416CAN1-F1
#
_entry.id   AF-A0A416CAN1-F1
#
_cell.length_a   1.000
_cell.length_b   1.000
_cell.length_c   1.000
_cell.angle_alpha   90.00
_cell.angle_beta   90.00
_cell.angle_gamma   90.00
#
_symmetry.space_group_name_H-M   'P 1'
#
loop_
_entity.id
_entity.type
_entity.pdbx_description
1 polymer ?
#
loop_
_entity_poly.entity_id
_entity_poly.type
_entity_poly.pdbx_seq_one_letter_code
_entity_poly.pdbx_strand_id
1 'polypeptide(L)' 'MFDFNISQVVGLLGLEVKGNIEGRSYNVRCPHCGKFHMNIDNTKNTFNCLKCGIGGGILD' A
#
# COMPACT_ATOMS: atom_id res chain seq x y z
N MET A 1 -13.59 -18.80 -0.01
CA MET A 1 -12.27 -18.16 0.17
C MET A 1 -12.54 -16.66 0.21
N PHE A 2 -12.09 -15.95 1.24
CA PHE A 2 -12.26 -14.49 1.26
C PHE A 2 -11.17 -13.89 0.37
N ASP A 3 -11.56 -13.26 -0.74
CA ASP A 3 -10.63 -12.56 -1.61
C ASP A 3 -10.32 -11.19 -1.01
N PHE A 4 -9.29 -11.13 -0.15
CA PHE A 4 -8.82 -9.89 0.44
C PHE A 4 -7.93 -9.13 -0.56
N ASN A 5 -8.24 -7.85 -0.76
CA ASN A 5 -7.41 -6.96 -1.58
C ASN A 5 -6.58 -6.03 -0.69
N ILE A 6 -5.33 -5.77 -1.07
CA ILE A 6 -4.44 -4.91 -0.25
C ILE A 6 -4.99 -3.48 -0.06
N SER A 7 -5.80 -2.96 -0.98
CA SER A 7 -6.50 -1.68 -0.79
C SER A 7 -7.46 -1.69 0.41
N GLN A 8 -8.05 -2.85 0.75
CA GLN A 8 -8.87 -2.96 1.96
C GLN A 8 -7.99 -2.83 3.21
N VAL A 9 -6.78 -3.41 3.19
CA VAL A 9 -5.81 -3.25 4.30
C VAL A 9 -5.35 -1.80 4.43
N VAL A 10 -5.08 -1.12 3.32
CA VAL A 10 -4.77 0.32 3.31
C VAL A 10 -5.88 1.13 3.99
N GLY A 11 -7.14 0.85 3.65
CA GLY A 11 -8.30 1.49 4.27
C GLY A 11 -8.47 1.15 5.75
N LEU A 12 -8.30 -0.12 6.13
CA LEU A 12 -8.38 -0.58 7.53
C LEU A 12 -7.31 0.05 8.42
N LEU A 13 -6.11 0.23 7.89
CA LEU A 13 -4.99 0.88 8.60
C LEU A 13 -5.06 2.41 8.56
N GLY A 14 -6.01 3.00 7.81
CA GLY A 14 -6.14 4.45 7.67
C GLY A 14 -4.91 5.11 7.04
N LEU A 15 -4.23 4.42 6.12
CA LEU A 15 -3.02 4.97 5.50
C LEU A 15 -3.38 6.17 4.59
N GLU A 16 -2.63 7.25 4.75
CA GLU A 16 -2.85 8.49 4.01
C GLU A 16 -2.45 8.30 2.54
N VAL A 17 -3.42 8.44 1.63
CA VAL A 17 -3.21 8.27 0.17
C VAL A 17 -2.86 9.59 -0.48
N LYS A 18 -1.88 9.59 -1.39
CA LYS A 18 -1.54 10.77 -2.20
C LYS A 18 -2.03 10.59 -3.63
N GLY A 19 -3.06 11.36 -4.00
CA GLY A 19 -3.61 11.39 -5.36
C GLY A 19 -4.73 10.37 -5.58
N ASN A 20 -4.95 9.99 -6.84
CA ASN A 20 -6.06 9.13 -7.24
C ASN A 20 -5.75 7.66 -6.98
N ILE A 21 -6.74 6.94 -6.44
CA ILE A 21 -6.64 5.51 -6.05
C ILE A 21 -7.06 4.57 -7.20
N GLU A 22 -7.62 5.13 -8.28
CA GLU A 22 -8.23 4.39 -9.40
C GLU A 22 -7.24 3.70 -10.36
N GLY A 23 -6.01 3.41 -9.89
CA GLY A 23 -4.95 2.81 -10.67
C GLY A 23 -4.61 1.38 -10.27
N ARG A 24 -3.84 0.71 -11.14
CA ARG A 24 -3.17 -0.58 -10.81
C ARG A 24 -2.34 -0.48 -9.53
N SER A 25 -1.68 0.67 -9.35
CA SER A 25 -0.90 0.96 -8.16
C SER A 25 -1.00 2.42 -7.79
N TYR A 26 -0.80 2.72 -6.51
CA TYR A 26 -0.83 4.08 -5.97
C TYR A 26 0.11 4.21 -4.78
N ASN A 27 0.49 5.44 -4.45
CA ASN A 27 1.38 5.72 -3.32
C ASN A 27 0.60 6.16 -2.09
N VAL A 28 0.97 5.58 -0.95
CA VAL A 28 0.51 6.00 0.38
C VAL A 28 1.69 6.51 1.21
N ARG A 29 1.36 7.19 2.30
CA ARG A 29 2.33 7.55 3.32
C ARG A 29 2.78 6.29 4.04
N CYS A 30 4.07 6.00 3.93
CA CYS A 30 4.67 4.88 4.62
C CYS A 30 4.57 5.09 6.14
N PRO A 31 3.99 4.15 6.91
CA PRO A 31 3.92 4.27 8.36
C PRO A 31 5.30 4.14 9.03
N HIS A 32 6.28 3.49 8.37
CA HIS A 32 7.63 3.31 8.92
C HIS A 32 8.53 4.55 8.79
N CYS A 33 8.51 5.22 7.63
CA CYS A 33 9.41 6.36 7.37
C CYS A 33 8.69 7.71 7.19
N GLY A 34 7.35 7.72 7.22
CA GLY A 34 6.52 8.92 7.12
C GLY A 34 6.49 9.60 5.74
N LYS A 35 7.06 8.97 4.70
CA LYS A 35 7.14 9.51 3.33
C LYS A 35 6.12 8.89 2.38
N PHE A 36 5.62 9.66 1.42
CA PHE A 36 4.68 9.23 0.38
C PHE A 36 5.35 8.49 -0.78
N HIS A 37 6.03 7.39 -0.46
CA HIS A 37 6.75 6.55 -1.42
C HIS A 37 6.49 5.06 -1.18
N MET A 38 5.44 4.72 -0.43
CA MET A 38 4.98 3.34 -0.27
C MET A 38 3.98 3.04 -1.37
N ASN A 39 4.44 2.30 -2.38
CA ASN A 39 3.61 1.88 -3.50
C ASN A 39 2.80 0.65 -3.10
N ILE A 40 1.49 0.73 -3.32
CA ILE A 40 0.54 -0.37 -3.18
C ILE A 40 0.22 -0.88 -4.59
N ASP A 41 0.42 -2.17 -4.85
CA ASP A 41 0.06 -2.81 -6.13
C ASP A 41 -1.18 -3.69 -5.92
N ASN A 42 -2.32 -3.25 -6.44
CA ASN A 42 -3.61 -3.92 -6.31
C ASN A 42 -3.70 -5.22 -7.10
N THR A 43 -2.88 -5.37 -8.16
CA THR A 43 -2.85 -6.58 -8.98
C THR A 43 -2.01 -7.66 -8.31
N LYS A 44 -0.91 -7.27 -7.65
CA LYS A 44 0.00 -8.20 -6.98
C LYS A 44 -0.37 -8.44 -5.51
N ASN A 45 -1.23 -7.62 -4.91
CA ASN A 45 -1.52 -7.59 -3.48
C ASN A 45 -0.23 -7.43 -2.64
N THR A 46 0.63 -6.50 -3.06
CA THR A 46 1.92 -6.24 -2.41
C THR A 46 2.10 -4.76 -2.11
N PHE A 47 2.89 -4.45 -1.09
CA PHE A 47 3.39 -3.10 -0.82
C PHE A 47 4.91 -3.05 -0.95
N ASN A 48 5.44 -1.88 -1.30
CA ASN A 48 6.87 -1.61 -1.28
C ASN A 48 7.14 -0.12 -1.05
N CYS A 49 7.85 0.23 0.01
CA CYS A 49 8.35 1.57 0.24
C CYS A 49 9.74 1.77 -0.36
N LEU A 50 9.79 2.49 -1.47
CA LEU A 50 11.03 2.82 -2.17
C LEU A 50 11.99 3.70 -1.34
N LYS A 51 11.53 4.27 -0.22
CA LYS A 51 12.37 5.13 0.62
C LYS A 51 13.08 4.41 1.76
N CYS A 52 12.41 3.46 2.43
CA CYS A 52 12.98 2.74 3.58
C CYS A 52 13.18 1.25 3.33
N GLY A 53 12.79 0.75 2.15
CA GLY A 53 13.02 -0.63 1.72
C GLY A 53 12.05 -1.65 2.28
N ILE A 54 11.13 -1.28 3.18
CA ILE A 54 10.12 -2.21 3.67
C ILE A 54 9.14 -2.57 2.53
N GLY A 55 8.83 -3.85 2.40
CA GLY A 55 7.90 -4.37 1.42
C GLY A 55 7.45 -5.77 1.81
N GLY A 56 6.35 -6.19 1.22
CA GLY A 56 5.71 -7.47 1.54
C GLY A 56 4.40 -7.67 0.79
N GLY A 57 3.78 -8.81 1.05
CA GLY A 57 2.41 -9.11 0.67
C GLY A 57 1.39 -8.49 1.63
N ILE A 58 0.13 -8.89 1.46
CA ILE A 58 -1.00 -8.36 2.23
C ILE A 58 -0.97 -8.68 3.74
N LEU A 59 -0.20 -9.70 4.17
CA LEU A 59 -0.13 -10.17 5.56
C LEU A 59 1.24 -9.94 6.24
N ASP A 60 2.17 -9.28 5.56
CA ASP A 60 3.51 -8.97 6.10
C ASP A 60 3.53 -7.68 6.95
#